data_AF-A0A939ZKB4-F1
#
_entry.id   AF-A0A939ZKB4-F1
#
_cell.length_a   1.000
_cell.length_b   1.000
_cell.length_c   1.000
_cell.angle_alpha   90.00
_cell.angle_beta   90.00
_cell.angle_gamma   90.00
#
_symmetry.space_group_name_H-M   'P 1'
#
loop_
_entity.id
_entity.type
_entity.pdbx_description
1 polymer ?
#
loop_
_entity_poly.entity_id
_entity_poly.type
_entity_poly.pdbx_seq_one_letter_code
_entity_poly.pdbx_strand_id
1 'polypeptide(L)'
;VGKIILGNPLMLSGDEGERVRLTGEFADSLRRRTGLEVIMEDERLTTVEADEIMDEAGVPKSEHKKYVDMIAAQLILQSYMNRETYKHD
;
A
#
# COMPACT_ATOMS: atom_id res chain seq x y z
N VAL A 1 13.64 -6.67 11.22
CA VAL A 1 12.84 -6.44 9.98
C VAL A 1 13.28 -7.47 8.95
N GLY A 2 12.35 -8.20 8.32
CA GLY A 2 12.68 -9.31 7.40
C GLY A 2 12.19 -9.15 5.96
N LYS A 3 11.20 -8.28 5.72
CA LYS A 3 10.62 -8.01 4.40
C LYS A 3 10.04 -6.59 4.34
N ILE A 4 9.84 -6.09 3.12
CA ILE A 4 9.21 -4.80 2.83
C ILE A 4 7.93 -5.07 2.03
N ILE A 5 6.82 -4.48 2.45
CA ILE A 5 5.57 -4.48 1.69
C ILE A 5 5.46 -3.12 1.00
N LEU A 6 5.28 -3.13 -0.32
CA LEU A 6 5.20 -1.94 -1.15
C LEU A 6 3.86 -1.92 -1.89
N GLY A 7 3.12 -0.83 -1.77
CA GLY A 7 1.87 -0.63 -2.51
C GLY A 7 2.10 -0.67 -4.02
N ASN A 8 1.21 -1.34 -4.73
CA ASN A 8 1.17 -1.47 -6.17
C ASN A 8 -0.10 -0.78 -6.67
N PRO A 9 0.01 0.41 -7.32
CA PRO A 9 -1.13 1.23 -7.70
C PRO A 9 -1.79 0.68 -8.97
N LEU A 10 -2.35 -0.54 -8.88
CA LEU A 10 -3.09 -1.18 -9.97
C LEU A 10 -4.35 -0.37 -10.24
N MET A 11 -4.61 -0.06 -11.51
CA MET A 11 -5.89 0.55 -11.89
C MET A 11 -7.02 -0.47 -11.77
N LEU A 12 -8.23 0.00 -11.48
CA LEU A 12 -9.45 -0.82 -11.45
C LEU A 12 -9.74 -1.48 -12.82
N SER A 13 -9.23 -0.92 -13.93
CA SER A 13 -9.32 -1.50 -15.27
C SER A 13 -8.37 -2.69 -15.49
N GLY A 14 -7.39 -2.90 -14.60
CA GLY A 14 -6.36 -3.93 -14.76
C GLY A 14 -5.20 -3.53 -15.68
N ASP A 15 -5.21 -2.32 -16.25
CA ASP A 15 -4.13 -1.83 -17.10
C ASP A 15 -2.91 -1.41 -16.28
N GLU A 16 -1.73 -1.90 -16.66
CA GLU A 16 -0.45 -1.46 -16.09
C GLU A 16 -0.06 -0.09 -16.67
N GLY A 17 -0.42 0.98 -15.97
CA GLY A 17 0.00 2.33 -16.32
C GLY A 17 1.47 2.63 -15.94
N GLU A 18 1.99 3.78 -16.38
CA GLU A 18 3.36 4.25 -16.09
C GLU A 18 3.71 4.23 -14.58
N ARG A 19 2.73 4.45 -13.70
CA ARG A 19 2.91 4.38 -12.25
C ARG A 19 3.26 2.97 -11.76
N VAL A 20 2.65 1.93 -12.33
CA VAL A 20 2.94 0.53 -11.98
C VAL A 20 4.40 0.21 -12.36
N ARG A 21 4.80 0.64 -13.56
CA ARG A 21 6.19 0.48 -14.06
C ARG A 21 7.22 1.14 -13.14
N LEU A 22 7.02 2.40 -12.80
CA LEU A 22 7.93 3.15 -11.91
C LEU A 22 7.98 2.53 -10.50
N THR A 23 6.84 2.02 -10.01
CA THR A 23 6.78 1.34 -8.70
C THR A 23 7.56 0.02 -8.74
N GLY A 24 7.51 -0.73 -9.85
CA GLY A 24 8.34 -1.92 -10.07
C GLY A 24 9.84 -1.60 -10.06
N GLU A 25 10.28 -0.55 -10.75
CA GLU A 25 11.68 -0.11 -10.74
C GLU A 25 12.14 0.30 -9.33
N PHE A 26 11.25 0.95 -8.57
CA PHE A 26 11.51 1.30 -7.18
C PHE A 26 11.65 0.06 -6.29
N ALA A 27 10.77 -0.94 -6.45
CA ALA A 27 10.88 -2.22 -5.76
C ALA A 27 12.24 -2.89 -6.01
N ASP A 28 12.71 -2.88 -7.26
CA ASP A 28 14.03 -3.44 -7.59
C ASP A 28 15.18 -2.64 -6.97
N SER A 29 15.06 -1.32 -6.91
CA SER A 29 16.03 -0.47 -6.21
C SER A 29 16.08 -0.80 -4.71
N LEU A 30 14.92 -1.01 -4.08
CA LEU A 30 14.83 -1.41 -2.68
C LEU A 30 15.48 -2.78 -2.44
N ARG A 31 15.17 -3.78 -3.27
CA ARG A 31 15.79 -5.12 -3.22
C ARG A 31 17.31 -5.01 -3.29
N ARG A 32 17.84 -4.28 -4.28
CA ARG A 32 19.30 -4.13 -4.47
C ARG A 32 19.98 -3.41 -3.30
N ARG A 33 19.35 -2.38 -2.73
CA ARG A 33 19.95 -1.56 -1.67
C ARG A 33 19.88 -2.20 -0.29
N THR A 34 18.82 -2.98 -0.03
CA THR A 34 18.54 -3.51 1.31
C THR A 34 18.86 -5.00 1.44
N GLY A 35 18.86 -5.76 0.33
CA GLY A 35 18.94 -7.22 0.35
C GLY A 35 17.69 -7.90 0.91
N LEU A 36 16.61 -7.14 1.17
CA LEU A 36 15.37 -7.66 1.71
C LEU A 36 14.40 -8.10 0.61
N GLU A 37 13.55 -9.07 0.95
CA GLU A 37 12.37 -9.40 0.15
C GLU A 37 11.46 -8.17 0.06
N VAL A 38 11.05 -7.82 -1.17
CA VAL A 38 10.06 -6.76 -1.42
C VAL A 38 8.84 -7.41 -2.06
N ILE A 39 7.71 -7.33 -1.39
CA ILE A 39 6.41 -7.84 -1.82
C ILE A 39 5.58 -6.68 -2.32
N MET A 40 5.12 -6.77 -3.57
CA MET A 40 4.18 -5.81 -4.15
C MET A 40 2.78 -6.17 -3.70
N GLU A 41 2.04 -5.21 -3.15
CA GLU A 41 0.66 -5.42 -2.74
C GLU A 41 -0.34 -4.48 -3.35
N ASP A 42 -1.48 -5.03 -3.72
CA ASP A 42 -2.56 -4.30 -4.36
C ASP A 42 -3.11 -3.18 -3.46
N GLU A 43 -3.08 -1.95 -3.98
CA GLU A 43 -3.46 -0.72 -3.28
C GLU A 43 -4.90 -0.26 -3.60
N ARG A 44 -5.65 -1.00 -4.44
CA ARG A 44 -6.94 -0.57 -5.03
C ARG A 44 -8.05 -0.19 -4.04
N LEU A 45 -7.94 -0.57 -2.78
CA LEU A 45 -8.96 -0.33 -1.74
C LEU A 45 -8.68 0.89 -0.86
N THR A 46 -7.51 1.52 -0.99
CA THR A 46 -7.00 2.35 0.12
C THR A 46 -7.56 3.76 0.20
N THR A 47 -7.92 4.43 -0.90
CA THR A 47 -8.29 5.85 -0.82
C THR A 47 -9.65 6.09 -0.14
N VAL A 48 -10.66 5.27 -0.43
CA VAL A 48 -11.99 5.41 0.16
C VAL A 48 -11.98 4.96 1.62
N GLU A 49 -11.37 3.81 1.90
CA GLU A 49 -11.23 3.30 3.27
C GLU A 49 -10.38 4.23 4.15
N ALA A 50 -9.32 4.86 3.61
CA ALA A 50 -8.53 5.83 4.35
C ALA A 50 -9.32 7.09 4.70
N ASP A 51 -10.12 7.62 3.77
CA ASP A 51 -10.98 8.77 4.01
C ASP A 51 -12.03 8.46 5.09
N GLU A 52 -12.63 7.26 5.07
CA GLU A 52 -13.57 6.79 6.09
C GLU A 52 -12.90 6.69 7.47
N ILE A 53 -11.70 6.09 7.55
CA ILE A 53 -10.93 5.99 8.81
C ILE A 53 -10.59 7.37 9.37
N MET A 54 -10.22 8.34 8.53
CA MET A 54 -9.91 9.70 8.97
C MET A 54 -11.15 10.45 9.47
N ASP A 55 -12.29 10.27 8.80
CA ASP A 55 -13.57 10.84 9.22
C ASP A 55 -14.02 10.22 10.56
N GLU A 56 -13.90 8.90 10.75
CA GLU A 56 -14.19 8.21 12.02
C GLU A 56 -13.27 8.65 13.16
N ALA A 57 -11.99 8.88 12.86
CA ALA A 57 -11.01 9.39 13.81
C ALA A 57 -11.19 10.88 14.15
N GLY A 58 -12.17 11.56 13.53
CA GLY A 58 -12.46 12.97 13.76
C GLY A 58 -11.37 13.91 13.22
N VAL A 59 -10.56 13.45 12.26
CA VAL A 59 -9.51 14.26 11.65
C VAL A 59 -10.17 15.26 10.69
N PRO A 60 -9.93 16.57 10.84
CA PRO A 60 -10.47 17.55 9.90
C PRO A 60 -9.96 17.31 8.48
N LYS A 61 -10.81 17.47 7.46
CA LYS A 61 -10.42 17.31 6.04
C LYS A 61 -9.21 18.15 5.62
N SER A 62 -9.00 19.29 6.25
CA SER A 62 -7.82 20.13 6.05
C SER A 62 -6.51 19.46 6.47
N GLU A 63 -6.56 18.47 7.35
CA GLU A 63 -5.42 17.71 7.85
C GLU A 63 -5.27 16.33 7.22
N HIS A 64 -6.25 15.84 6.45
CA HIS A 64 -6.23 14.51 5.83
C HIS A 64 -4.96 14.27 5.01
N LYS A 65 -4.49 15.27 4.25
CA LYS A 65 -3.23 15.18 3.48
C LYS A 65 -2.00 14.90 4.34
N LYS A 66 -2.02 15.18 5.64
CA LYS A 66 -0.91 14.88 6.56
C LYS A 66 -0.88 13.40 6.94
N TYR A 67 -2.01 12.72 6.91
CA TYR A 67 -2.18 11.36 7.43
C TYR A 67 -2.43 10.31 6.35
N VAL A 68 -2.83 10.73 5.15
CA VAL A 68 -3.17 9.83 4.04
C VAL A 68 -2.07 8.81 3.74
N ASP A 69 -0.80 9.23 3.70
CA ASP A 69 0.33 8.33 3.41
C ASP A 69 0.54 7.28 4.51
N MET A 70 0.34 7.68 5.77
CA MET A 70 0.47 6.78 6.93
C MET A 70 -0.64 5.74 6.95
N ILE A 71 -1.88 6.18 6.69
CA ILE A 71 -3.05 5.31 6.67
C ILE A 71 -2.98 4.36 5.46
N ALA A 72 -2.58 4.85 4.29
CA ALA A 72 -2.35 4.01 3.12
C ALA A 72 -1.31 2.91 3.42
N ALA A 73 -0.17 3.26 4.05
CA ALA A 73 0.84 2.28 4.44
C ALA A 73 0.30 1.23 5.45
N GLN A 74 -0.53 1.66 6.40
CA GLN A 74 -1.19 0.75 7.34
C GLN A 74 -2.14 -0.21 6.61
N LEU A 75 -2.98 0.30 5.71
CA LEU A 75 -3.95 -0.50 4.95
C LEU A 75 -3.27 -1.52 4.03
N ILE A 76 -2.20 -1.11 3.35
CA ILE A 76 -1.38 -2.01 2.51
C ILE A 76 -0.83 -3.16 3.36
N LEU A 77 -0.28 -2.86 4.54
CA LEU A 77 0.25 -3.88 5.44
C LEU A 77 -0.85 -4.80 5.97
N GLN A 78 -2.00 -4.25 6.36
CA GLN A 78 -3.13 -5.02 6.84
C GLN A 78 -3.66 -5.98 5.76
N SER A 79 -3.76 -5.50 4.52
CA SER A 79 -4.14 -6.31 3.35
C SER A 79 -3.22 -7.52 3.18
N TYR A 80 -1.89 -7.31 3.23
CA TYR A 80 -0.91 -8.39 3.19
C TYR A 80 -1.12 -9.41 4.33
N MET A 81 -1.22 -8.92 5.57
CA MET A 81 -1.35 -9.79 6.74
C MET A 81 -2.63 -10.63 6.71
N ASN A 82 -3.74 -10.03 6.26
CA ASN A 82 -5.00 -10.75 6.07
C ASN A 82 -4.83 -11.84 5.00
N ARG A 83 -4.27 -11.50 3.84
CA ARG A 83 -4.03 -12.44 2.74
C ARG A 83 -3.16 -13.62 3.16
N GLU A 84 -2.13 -13.40 3.97
CA GLU A 84 -1.26 -14.48 4.47
C GLU A 84 -1.94 -15.33 5.54
N THR A 85 -2.81 -14.72 6.37
CA THR A 85 -3.60 -15.45 7.37
C THR A 85 -4.60 -16.39 6.70
N TYR A 86 -5.36 -15.92 5.71
CA TYR A 86 -6.33 -16.74 4.97
C TYR A 86 -5.70 -17.84 4.10
N LYS A 87 -4.39 -17.81 3.84
CA LYS A 87 -3.67 -18.91 3.16
C LYS A 87 -3.31 -20.07 4.10
N HIS A 88 -3.47 -19.89 5.40
CA HIS A 88 -3.12 -20.88 6.42
C HIS A 88 -4.34 -21.57 7.06
N ASP A 89 -5.54 -21.20 6.60
CA ASP A 89 -6.81 -21.87 6.89
C ASP A 89 -7.20 -22.81 5.74
#